data_AF-A0AAV0YAI8-F1
#
_entry.id   AF-A0AAV0YAI8-F1
#
_cell.length_a   1.000
_cell.length_b   1.000
_cell.length_c   1.000
_cell.angle_alpha   90.00
_cell.angle_beta   90.00
_cell.angle_gamma   90.00
#
_symmetry.space_group_name_H-M   'P 1'
#
loop_
_entity.id
_entity.type
_entity.pdbx_description
1 polymer ?
#
loop_
_entity_poly.entity_id
_entity_poly.type
_entity_poly.pdbx_seq_one_letter_code
_entity_poly.pdbx_strand_id
1 'polypeptide(L)'
;MDNNLTKKQYTNIRIGSKARNSNIYPSYDKVLIAKKQCYPNNVIIIECSAKIPLQGLLNHTAQRILQIPSVQSMNIKIEKCELLSKWGCDGRNGQSQYRINFDSSTKQSVTDSDMFMFSLYHCK
;
A
#
# COMPACT_ATOMS: atom_id res chain seq x y z
N MET A 1 -10.80 1.68 4.55
CA MET A 1 -10.19 2.77 3.75
C MET A 1 -11.29 3.62 3.14
N ASP A 2 -12.39 3.01 2.78
CA ASP A 2 -13.64 3.56 2.19
C ASP A 2 -14.16 4.85 2.82
N ASN A 3 -14.07 4.99 4.15
CA ASN A 3 -14.54 6.19 4.86
C ASN A 3 -13.45 7.27 5.07
N ASN A 4 -12.25 7.10 4.50
CA ASN A 4 -11.12 8.04 4.58
C ASN A 4 -10.81 8.57 6.00
N LEU A 5 -10.97 7.71 7.01
CA LEU A 5 -10.79 8.10 8.41
C LEU A 5 -9.32 8.28 8.77
N THR A 6 -9.02 9.41 9.41
CA THR A 6 -7.75 9.62 10.11
C THR A 6 -7.66 8.71 11.35
N LYS A 7 -6.43 8.50 11.87
CA LYS A 7 -6.21 7.78 13.14
C LYS A 7 -7.03 8.37 14.29
N LYS A 8 -7.10 9.71 14.38
CA LYS A 8 -7.86 10.41 15.43
C LYS A 8 -9.36 10.15 15.30
N GLN A 9 -9.92 10.30 14.09
CA GLN A 9 -11.34 10.03 13.85
C GLN A 9 -11.71 8.57 14.18
N TYR A 10 -10.93 7.60 13.71
CA TYR A 10 -11.13 6.18 14.03
C TYR A 10 -11.11 5.93 15.54
N THR A 11 -10.13 6.52 16.24
CA THR A 11 -9.99 6.39 17.69
C THR A 11 -11.21 6.96 18.42
N ASN A 12 -11.68 8.13 18.01
CA ASN A 12 -12.87 8.76 18.59
C ASN A 12 -14.13 7.90 18.37
N ILE A 13 -14.32 7.35 17.16
CA ILE A 13 -15.44 6.45 16.86
C ILE A 13 -15.41 5.23 17.78
N ARG A 14 -14.24 4.61 17.95
CA ARG A 14 -14.06 3.46 18.83
C ARG A 14 -14.37 3.80 20.30
N ILE A 15 -13.85 4.92 20.81
CA ILE A 15 -14.12 5.37 22.18
C ILE A 15 -15.63 5.61 22.37
N GLY A 16 -16.27 6.31 21.43
CA GLY A 16 -17.71 6.55 21.46
C GLY A 16 -18.53 5.25 21.43
N SER A 17 -18.13 4.28 20.61
CA SER A 17 -18.76 2.96 20.56
C SER A 17 -18.67 2.23 21.90
N LYS A 18 -17.48 2.23 22.52
CA LYS A 18 -17.25 1.62 23.82
C LYS A 18 -18.06 2.27 24.94
N ALA A 19 -18.18 3.60 24.93
CA ALA A 19 -19.00 4.34 25.89
C ALA A 19 -20.48 3.96 25.83
N ARG A 20 -20.96 3.46 24.67
CA ARG A 20 -22.31 2.93 24.47
C ARG A 20 -22.37 1.40 24.63
N ASN A 21 -21.44 0.81 25.39
CA ASN A 21 -21.33 -0.64 25.62
C ASN A 21 -21.20 -1.50 24.33
N SER A 22 -20.67 -0.93 23.25
CA SER A 22 -20.44 -1.64 21.99
C SER A 22 -18.95 -1.72 21.66
N ASN A 23 -18.38 -2.92 21.69
CA ASN A 23 -16.95 -3.18 21.45
C ASN A 23 -16.68 -3.81 20.07
N ILE A 24 -17.26 -3.23 19.03
CA ILE A 24 -17.18 -3.78 17.65
C ILE A 24 -15.92 -3.37 16.89
N TYR A 25 -15.21 -2.32 17.32
CA TYR A 25 -14.01 -1.82 16.63
C TYR A 25 -12.72 -2.27 17.35
N PRO A 26 -11.79 -2.93 16.62
CA PRO A 26 -10.50 -3.31 17.19
C PRO A 26 -9.67 -2.08 17.61
N SER A 27 -8.65 -2.27 18.45
CA SER A 27 -7.71 -1.18 18.74
C SER A 27 -6.95 -0.75 17.49
N TYR A 28 -6.47 0.48 17.47
CA TYR A 28 -5.66 0.96 16.36
C TYR A 28 -4.36 0.14 16.21
N ASP A 29 -3.82 -0.43 17.29
CA ASP A 29 -2.64 -1.28 17.23
C ASP A 29 -2.90 -2.56 16.41
N LYS A 30 -4.09 -3.16 16.55
CA LYS A 30 -4.49 -4.30 15.71
C LYS A 30 -4.60 -3.89 14.24
N VAL A 31 -5.10 -2.69 13.96
CA VAL A 31 -5.12 -2.14 12.60
C VAL A 31 -3.70 -1.92 12.07
N LEU A 32 -2.78 -1.45 12.92
CA LEU A 32 -1.38 -1.24 12.55
C LEU A 32 -0.67 -2.56 12.23
N ILE A 33 -0.92 -3.60 13.03
CA ILE A 33 -0.41 -4.96 12.75
C ILE A 33 -0.93 -5.45 11.39
N ALA A 34 -2.23 -5.31 11.13
CA ALA A 34 -2.82 -5.69 9.85
C ALA A 34 -2.24 -4.88 8.67
N LYS A 35 -1.97 -3.58 8.85
CA LYS A 35 -1.31 -2.74 7.83
C LYS A 35 0.11 -3.23 7.53
N LYS A 36 0.89 -3.54 8.57
CA LYS A 36 2.26 -4.03 8.42
C LYS A 36 2.33 -5.35 7.66
N GLN A 37 1.35 -6.24 7.86
CA GLN A 37 1.24 -7.49 7.10
C GLN A 37 0.99 -7.26 5.59
N CYS A 38 0.50 -6.09 5.19
CA CYS A 38 0.29 -5.73 3.80
C CYS A 38 1.51 -5.02 3.17
N TYR A 39 2.54 -4.66 3.92
CA TYR A 39 3.72 -4.01 3.36
C TYR A 39 4.64 -5.04 2.69
N PRO A 40 5.06 -4.80 1.44
CA PRO A 40 6.04 -5.65 0.80
C PRO A 40 7.42 -5.45 1.43
N ASN A 41 8.28 -6.46 1.32
CA ASN A 41 9.67 -6.38 1.77
C ASN A 41 10.54 -5.61 0.77
N ASN A 42 11.68 -5.10 1.24
CA ASN A 42 12.74 -4.48 0.42
C ASN A 42 12.29 -3.24 -0.38
N VAL A 43 11.37 -2.43 0.17
CA VAL A 43 11.06 -1.11 -0.40
C VAL A 43 12.26 -0.20 -0.20
N ILE A 44 12.75 0.40 -1.29
CA ILE A 44 13.84 1.36 -1.28
C ILE A 44 13.21 2.74 -1.40
N ILE A 45 13.33 3.54 -0.36
CA ILE A 45 12.82 4.92 -0.31
C ILE A 45 14.02 5.84 -0.20
N ILE A 46 14.13 6.76 -1.14
CA ILE A 46 15.08 7.88 -1.12
C ILE A 46 14.29 9.17 -1.26
N GLU A 47 14.97 10.31 -1.18
CA GLU A 47 14.33 11.64 -1.17
C GLU A 47 13.42 11.87 -2.39
N CYS A 48 13.88 11.53 -3.59
CA CYS A 48 13.15 11.83 -4.84
C CYS A 48 12.40 10.63 -5.44
N SER A 49 12.47 9.44 -4.83
CA SER A 49 11.77 8.26 -5.38
C SER A 49 11.56 7.15 -4.36
N ALA A 50 10.54 6.34 -4.61
CA ALA A 50 10.34 5.07 -3.94
C ALA A 50 10.26 3.97 -4.99
N LYS A 51 11.00 2.88 -4.79
CA LYS A 51 11.01 1.73 -5.70
C LYS A 51 10.97 0.42 -4.94
N ILE A 52 10.43 -0.59 -5.59
CA ILE A 52 10.36 -1.95 -5.09
C ILE A 52 10.81 -2.92 -6.20
N PRO A 53 11.59 -3.97 -5.88
CA PRO A 53 11.88 -5.02 -6.85
C PRO A 53 10.59 -5.70 -7.35
N LEU A 54 10.43 -5.78 -8.68
CA LEU A 54 9.22 -6.34 -9.30
C LEU A 54 8.90 -7.75 -8.80
N GLN A 55 9.92 -8.62 -8.70
CA GLN A 55 9.73 -9.99 -8.18
C GLN A 55 9.23 -10.00 -6.73
N GLY A 56 9.72 -9.08 -5.89
CA GLY A 56 9.26 -8.93 -4.51
C GLY A 56 7.80 -8.51 -4.43
N LEU A 57 7.38 -7.59 -5.30
CA LEU A 57 5.98 -7.16 -5.41
C LEU A 57 5.07 -8.30 -5.87
N LEU A 58 5.48 -9.06 -6.89
CA LEU A 58 4.72 -10.20 -7.41
C LEU A 58 4.59 -11.33 -6.37
N ASN A 59 5.68 -11.68 -5.69
CA ASN A 59 5.67 -12.70 -4.65
C ASN A 59 4.75 -12.31 -3.48
N HIS A 60 4.83 -11.06 -3.02
CA HIS A 60 3.96 -10.55 -1.96
C HIS A 60 2.49 -10.58 -2.39
N THR A 61 2.19 -10.13 -3.61
CA THR A 61 0.83 -10.14 -4.16
C THR A 61 0.28 -11.58 -4.23
N ALA A 62 1.05 -12.53 -4.76
CA ALA A 62 0.67 -13.94 -4.84
C ALA A 62 0.42 -14.52 -3.44
N GLN A 63 1.31 -14.28 -2.48
CA GLN A 63 1.15 -14.73 -1.10
C GLN A 63 -0.15 -14.20 -0.47
N ARG A 64 -0.48 -12.93 -0.70
CA ARG A 64 -1.73 -12.33 -0.17
C ARG A 64 -2.98 -12.92 -0.82
N ILE A 65 -2.95 -13.21 -2.13
CA ILE A 65 -4.05 -13.90 -2.83
C ILE A 65 -4.27 -15.30 -2.25
N LEU A 66 -3.19 -16.07 -2.03
CA LEU A 66 -3.26 -17.41 -1.44
C LEU A 66 -3.75 -17.41 0.02
N GLN A 67 -3.70 -16.28 0.71
CA GLN A 67 -4.24 -16.12 2.07
C GLN A 67 -5.73 -15.80 2.10
N ILE A 68 -6.38 -15.55 0.96
CA ILE A 68 -7.82 -15.27 0.90
C ILE A 68 -8.58 -16.55 1.32
N PRO A 69 -9.51 -16.48 2.29
CA PRO A 69 -10.20 -17.67 2.80
C PRO A 69 -10.90 -18.50 1.72
N SER A 70 -11.48 -17.86 0.70
CA SER A 70 -12.12 -18.56 -0.41
C SER A 70 -11.13 -19.33 -1.28
N VAL A 71 -9.89 -18.86 -1.40
CA VAL A 71 -8.80 -19.53 -2.13
C VAL A 71 -8.23 -20.67 -1.29
N GLN A 72 -7.99 -20.44 0.00
CA GLN A 72 -7.50 -21.48 0.92
C GLN A 72 -8.47 -22.67 1.03
N SER A 73 -9.77 -22.39 1.04
CA SER A 73 -10.82 -23.41 1.16
C SER A 73 -10.93 -24.33 -0.06
N MET A 74 -10.30 -23.99 -1.19
CA MET A 74 -10.43 -24.81 -2.40
C MET A 74 -9.75 -26.17 -2.29
N ASN A 75 -8.89 -26.40 -1.28
CA ASN A 75 -8.19 -27.67 -1.01
C ASN A 75 -7.56 -28.33 -2.26
N ILE A 76 -7.10 -27.50 -3.20
CA ILE A 76 -6.54 -27.95 -4.47
C ILE A 76 -5.07 -28.29 -4.24
N LYS A 77 -4.65 -29.50 -4.61
CA LYS A 77 -3.23 -29.81 -4.83
C LYS A 77 -2.79 -29.07 -6.09
N ILE A 78 -2.42 -27.81 -5.93
CA ILE A 78 -1.93 -26.97 -7.03
C ILE A 78 -0.46 -27.29 -7.24
N GLU A 79 -0.14 -28.04 -8.29
CA GLU A 79 1.24 -28.28 -8.70
C GLU A 79 1.84 -27.08 -9.43
N LYS A 80 1.00 -26.32 -10.15
CA LYS A 80 1.38 -25.11 -10.88
C LYS A 80 0.25 -24.09 -10.88
N CYS A 81 0.58 -22.83 -10.62
CA CYS A 81 -0.33 -21.69 -10.71
C CYS A 81 0.33 -20.60 -11.57
N GLU A 82 -0.46 -19.94 -12.40
CA GLU A 82 0.01 -18.83 -13.24
C GLU A 82 -0.69 -17.55 -12.82
N LEU A 83 0.09 -16.53 -12.45
CA LEU A 83 -0.41 -15.20 -12.11
C LEU A 83 -0.33 -14.29 -13.34
N LEU A 84 -1.44 -14.19 -14.07
CA LEU A 84 -1.53 -13.26 -15.20
C LEU A 84 -1.67 -11.83 -14.68
N SER A 85 -0.71 -10.98 -15.04
CA SER A 85 -0.62 -9.59 -14.59
C SER A 85 -0.47 -8.64 -15.77
N LYS A 86 -0.97 -7.43 -15.59
CA LYS A 86 -0.76 -6.29 -16.47
C LYS A 86 -0.06 -5.19 -15.70
N TRP A 87 0.69 -4.36 -16.42
CA TRP A 87 1.40 -3.23 -15.84
C TRP A 87 1.35 -2.03 -16.77
N GLY A 88 1.64 -0.85 -16.23
CA GLY A 88 1.75 0.38 -16.97
C GLY A 88 2.40 1.47 -16.14
N CYS A 89 2.56 2.64 -16.73
CA CYS A 89 3.06 3.83 -16.05
C CYS A 89 2.35 5.07 -16.57
N ASP A 90 2.25 6.09 -15.72
CA ASP A 90 1.68 7.39 -16.07
C ASP A 90 2.40 8.50 -15.30
N GLY A 91 2.37 9.71 -15.86
CA GLY A 91 2.98 10.91 -15.32
C GLY A 91 1.95 12.03 -15.14
N ARG A 92 2.03 12.73 -14.02
CA ARG A 92 1.16 13.88 -13.75
C ARG A 92 1.95 15.07 -13.24
N ASN A 93 1.67 16.22 -13.84
CA ASN A 93 2.28 17.50 -13.47
C ASN A 93 1.34 18.30 -12.55
N GLY A 94 1.86 19.38 -11.95
CA GLY A 94 1.08 20.34 -11.16
C GLY A 94 0.67 19.86 -9.76
N GLN A 95 1.45 18.94 -9.18
CA GLN A 95 1.33 18.56 -7.77
C GLN A 95 1.70 19.73 -6.85
N SER A 96 1.15 19.72 -5.64
CA SER A 96 1.52 20.69 -4.60
C SER A 96 2.99 20.54 -4.24
N GLN A 97 3.72 21.65 -4.27
CA GLN A 97 5.14 21.67 -3.94
C GLN A 97 5.36 21.87 -2.44
N TYR A 98 6.23 21.07 -1.86
CA TYR A 98 6.70 21.21 -0.48
C TYR A 98 8.03 21.97 -0.44
N ARG A 99 8.30 22.64 0.67
CA ARG A 99 9.59 23.33 0.90
C ARG A 99 10.67 22.32 1.26
N ILE A 100 11.07 21.50 0.30
CA ILE A 100 12.11 20.48 0.43
C ILE A 100 13.38 21.03 -0.22
N ASN A 101 14.54 20.79 0.41
CA ASN A 101 15.83 21.20 -0.12
C ASN A 101 16.51 19.98 -0.77
N PHE A 102 16.31 19.82 -2.08
CA PHE A 102 16.93 18.73 -2.83
C PHE A 102 18.44 18.96 -2.98
N ASP A 103 19.23 17.91 -2.81
CA ASP A 103 20.68 17.97 -2.90
C ASP A 103 21.13 18.38 -4.32
N SER A 104 21.64 19.60 -4.46
CA SER A 104 21.83 20.32 -5.73
C SER A 104 23.10 19.92 -6.49
N SER A 105 23.41 18.63 -6.52
CA SER A 105 24.56 18.08 -7.27
C SER A 105 24.34 18.10 -8.80
N THR A 106 23.08 18.28 -9.24
CA THR A 106 22.68 18.46 -10.65
C THR A 106 22.35 19.93 -10.92
N LYS A 107 22.84 20.48 -12.05
CA LYS A 107 22.66 21.89 -12.47
C LYS A 107 21.21 22.27 -12.86
N GLN A 108 20.22 21.50 -12.43
CA GLN A 108 18.83 21.62 -12.84
C GLN A 108 17.97 21.84 -11.59
N SER A 109 17.05 22.79 -11.65
CA SER A 109 16.11 23.05 -10.57
C SER A 109 15.19 21.84 -10.39
N VAL A 110 15.49 20.99 -9.41
CA VAL A 110 14.65 19.84 -9.05
C VAL A 110 13.46 20.35 -8.23
N THR A 111 12.24 19.96 -8.62
CA THR A 111 11.00 20.25 -7.91
C THR A 111 10.18 18.97 -7.73
N ASP A 112 9.25 18.97 -6.78
CA ASP A 112 8.30 17.89 -6.51
C ASP A 112 6.91 18.11 -7.14
N SER A 113 6.82 19.02 -8.12
CA SER A 113 5.58 19.32 -8.85
C SER A 113 5.11 18.20 -9.76
N ASP A 114 6.00 17.30 -10.16
CA ASP A 114 5.69 16.26 -11.14
C ASP A 114 5.90 14.88 -10.52
N MET A 115 4.93 14.00 -10.72
CA MET A 115 4.96 12.63 -10.19
C MET A 115 4.84 11.64 -11.34
N PHE A 116 5.77 10.67 -11.40
CA PHE A 116 5.73 9.56 -12.34
C PHE A 116 5.55 8.24 -11.57
N MET A 117 4.57 7.43 -11.96
CA MET A 117 4.19 6.23 -11.22
C MET A 117 4.10 5.01 -12.13
N PHE A 118 4.67 3.89 -11.66
CA PHE A 118 4.45 2.57 -12.25
C PHE A 118 3.38 1.83 -11.45
N SER A 119 2.47 1.16 -12.14
CA SER A 119 1.38 0.38 -11.55
C SER A 119 1.32 -1.03 -12.13
N LEU A 120 1.04 -2.00 -11.28
CA LEU A 120 0.84 -3.40 -11.65
C LEU A 120 -0.49 -3.88 -11.07
N TYR A 121 -1.25 -4.63 -11.86
CA TYR A 121 -2.52 -5.22 -11.46
C TYR A 121 -2.64 -6.64 -11.98
N HIS A 122 -3.13 -7.55 -11.14
CA HIS A 122 -3.45 -8.90 -11.61
C HIS A 122 -4.76 -8.88 -12.40
N CYS A 123 -4.86 -9.72 -13.43
CA CYS A 123 -6.12 -9.91 -14.13
C CYS A 123 -7.08 -10.76 -13.27
N LYS A 124 -8.38 -10.48 -13.38
CA LYS A 124 -9.44 -11.32 -12.84
C LYS A 124 -9.90 -12.30 -13.91
#